data_AF-A0A843HZI4-F1
#
_entry.id   AF-A0A843HZI4-F1
#
_cell.length_a   1.000
_cell.length_b   1.000
_cell.length_c   1.000
_cell.angle_alpha   90.00
_cell.angle_beta   90.00
_cell.angle_gamma   90.00
#
_symmetry.space_group_name_H-M   'P 1'
#
loop_
_entity.id
_entity.type
_entity.pdbx_description
1 polymer ?
#
loop_
_entity_poly.entity_id
_entity_poly.type
_entity_poly.pdbx_seq_one_letter_code
_entity_poly.pdbx_strand_id
1 'polypeptide(L)'
;HEDLKDIEKKRLEELPKYFPASNLPIYKVDKKGLKEFEVQNTLKKSLIPEDLSLKKYRRRSVYLWALEEMKNKVKLDEEAEVPDIYFVSVDPNKCVLCGVCIRACQMMVPDLKNFNDTLNLEYNIPMCIGSQRCVRNCPENAIKVDRLAKFKELKKVTVNQAVQAKCKYCGKPLGSYKVKSKVDTLLIGMGFSGTAQYTDVCNECKQKELTKKWIESFLNSKKGGK
;
A
#
# COMPACT_ATOMS: atom_id res chain seq x y z
N HIS A 1 37.76 5.34 -17.03
CA HIS A 1 37.56 4.03 -17.70
C HIS A 1 37.60 2.85 -16.73
N GLU A 2 38.35 2.96 -15.64
CA GLU A 2 38.40 1.96 -14.55
C GLU A 2 37.10 1.93 -13.74
N ASP A 3 36.57 3.09 -13.36
CA ASP A 3 35.32 3.20 -12.58
C ASP A 3 34.09 2.58 -13.27
N LEU A 4 34.03 2.64 -14.60
CA LEU A 4 32.95 2.05 -15.40
C LEU A 4 33.02 0.51 -15.38
N LYS A 5 34.23 -0.07 -15.38
CA LYS A 5 34.41 -1.53 -15.27
C LYS A 5 34.02 -2.03 -13.88
N ASP A 6 34.28 -1.24 -12.85
CA ASP A 6 33.90 -1.58 -11.47
C ASP A 6 32.38 -1.55 -11.26
N ILE A 7 31.68 -0.58 -11.86
CA ILE A 7 30.21 -0.54 -11.85
C ILE A 7 29.62 -1.74 -12.61
N GLU A 8 30.20 -2.11 -13.77
CA GLU A 8 29.74 -3.27 -14.54
C GLU A 8 29.91 -4.58 -13.75
N LYS A 9 31.07 -4.79 -13.11
CA LYS A 9 31.31 -5.94 -12.23
C LYS A 9 30.34 -5.98 -11.06
N LYS A 10 30.15 -4.84 -10.38
CA LYS A 10 29.22 -4.74 -9.25
C LYS A 10 27.79 -5.12 -9.66
N ARG A 11 27.31 -4.65 -10.82
CA ARG A 11 25.98 -5.04 -11.33
C ARG A 11 25.88 -6.53 -11.61
N LEU A 12 26.92 -7.14 -12.18
CA LEU A 12 26.98 -8.59 -12.41
C LEU A 12 26.95 -9.36 -11.08
N GLU A 13 27.66 -8.89 -10.06
CA GLU A 13 27.68 -9.48 -8.72
C GLU A 13 26.31 -9.39 -8.03
N GLU A 14 25.61 -8.26 -8.16
CA GLU A 14 24.28 -8.02 -7.58
C GLU A 14 23.15 -8.84 -8.25
N LEU A 15 23.35 -9.35 -9.47
CA LEU A 15 22.35 -10.20 -10.11
C LEU A 15 22.10 -11.48 -9.30
N PRO A 16 20.84 -11.94 -9.20
CA PRO A 16 20.56 -13.22 -8.57
C PRO A 16 21.22 -14.37 -9.35
N LYS A 17 21.62 -15.43 -8.63
CA LYS A 17 22.22 -16.64 -9.25
C LYS A 17 21.19 -17.54 -9.92
N TYR A 18 19.95 -17.47 -9.47
CA TYR A 18 18.85 -18.29 -9.96
C TYR A 18 17.63 -17.42 -10.24
N PHE A 19 16.78 -17.86 -11.17
CA PHE A 19 15.47 -17.26 -11.35
C PHE A 19 14.65 -17.42 -10.05
N PRO A 20 13.93 -16.39 -9.60
CA PRO A 20 13.23 -16.40 -8.32
C PRO A 20 12.40 -17.66 -8.10
N ALA A 21 12.48 -18.22 -6.89
CA ALA A 21 11.77 -19.44 -6.48
C ALA A 21 12.06 -20.68 -7.34
N SER A 22 13.18 -20.76 -8.06
CA SER A 22 13.51 -21.92 -8.91
C SER A 22 14.99 -22.27 -8.87
N ASN A 23 15.33 -23.45 -9.42
CA ASN A 23 16.72 -23.86 -9.64
C ASN A 23 17.27 -23.46 -11.02
N LEU A 24 16.56 -22.60 -11.77
CA LEU A 24 17.01 -22.18 -13.09
C LEU A 24 18.16 -21.18 -12.96
N PRO A 25 19.36 -21.50 -13.46
CA PRO A 25 20.52 -20.62 -13.30
C PRO A 25 20.39 -19.35 -14.15
N ILE A 26 20.81 -18.23 -13.58
CA ILE A 26 21.06 -16.98 -14.30
C ILE A 26 22.56 -16.91 -14.54
N TYR A 27 22.94 -17.04 -15.81
CA TYR A 27 24.34 -16.98 -16.22
C TYR A 27 24.83 -15.54 -16.26
N LYS A 28 25.82 -15.26 -15.41
CA LYS A 28 26.47 -13.95 -15.30
C LYS A 28 27.65 -13.91 -16.27
N VAL A 29 27.45 -13.29 -17.41
CA VAL A 29 28.46 -13.23 -18.48
C VAL A 29 28.82 -11.78 -18.73
N ASP A 30 30.12 -11.48 -18.77
CA ASP A 30 30.59 -10.15 -19.15
C ASP A 30 30.48 -9.94 -20.67
N LYS A 31 30.76 -8.72 -21.14
CA LYS A 31 30.68 -8.39 -22.57
C LYS A 31 31.61 -9.22 -23.45
N LYS A 32 32.71 -9.75 -22.91
CA LYS A 32 33.69 -10.53 -23.67
C LYS A 32 33.25 -11.98 -23.79
N GLY A 33 32.84 -12.59 -22.67
CA GLY A 33 32.35 -13.95 -22.61
C GLY A 33 31.02 -14.17 -23.34
N LEU A 34 30.23 -13.11 -23.56
CA LEU A 34 28.94 -13.24 -24.25
C LEU A 34 29.08 -13.78 -25.68
N LYS A 35 30.22 -13.55 -26.34
CA LYS A 35 30.47 -14.04 -27.71
C LYS A 35 30.69 -15.55 -27.79
N GLU A 36 31.13 -16.16 -26.69
CA GLU A 36 31.50 -17.57 -26.60
C GLU A 36 30.46 -18.39 -25.81
N PHE A 37 29.45 -17.71 -25.24
CA PHE A 37 28.49 -18.33 -24.34
C PHE A 37 27.24 -18.81 -25.08
N GLU A 38 27.07 -20.13 -25.17
CA GLU A 38 25.85 -20.75 -25.68
C GLU A 38 24.89 -21.12 -24.53
N VAL A 39 23.67 -20.57 -24.58
CA VAL A 39 22.61 -20.91 -23.64
C VAL A 39 21.84 -22.12 -24.15
N GLN A 40 21.95 -23.24 -23.44
CA GLN A 40 21.03 -24.36 -23.63
C GLN A 40 19.71 -24.09 -22.90
N ASN A 41 18.74 -23.50 -23.62
CA ASN A 41 17.41 -23.25 -23.08
C ASN A 41 16.43 -24.35 -23.50
N THR A 42 15.98 -25.14 -22.54
CA THR A 42 14.99 -26.21 -22.74
C THR A 42 13.54 -25.71 -22.63
N LEU A 43 13.33 -24.47 -22.18
CA LEU A 43 12.01 -23.91 -21.97
C LEU A 43 11.47 -23.22 -23.23
N LYS A 44 10.20 -23.48 -23.55
CA LYS A 44 9.49 -22.80 -24.64
C LYS A 44 9.46 -21.29 -24.39
N LYS A 45 9.77 -20.50 -25.43
CA LYS A 45 9.63 -19.03 -25.39
C LYS A 45 8.16 -18.64 -25.31
N SER A 46 7.85 -17.61 -24.52
CA SER A 46 6.51 -17.00 -24.46
C SER A 46 6.58 -15.55 -24.91
N LEU A 47 5.51 -15.11 -25.57
CA LEU A 47 5.36 -13.71 -25.98
C LEU A 47 4.77 -12.93 -24.81
N ILE A 48 5.29 -11.72 -24.59
CA ILE A 48 4.71 -10.78 -23.63
C ILE A 48 3.36 -10.33 -24.19
N PRO A 49 2.25 -10.45 -23.43
CA PRO A 49 0.93 -10.03 -23.89
C PRO A 49 0.88 -8.53 -24.24
N GLU A 50 0.18 -8.17 -25.31
CA GLU A 50 0.04 -6.77 -25.76
C GLU A 50 -0.82 -5.93 -24.80
N ASP A 51 -1.74 -6.58 -24.08
CA ASP A 51 -2.64 -5.96 -23.09
C ASP A 51 -1.96 -5.72 -21.73
N LEU A 52 -0.72 -6.19 -21.55
CA LEU A 52 0.03 -5.95 -20.32
C LEU A 52 0.24 -4.45 -20.10
N SER A 53 -0.29 -3.92 -18.99
CA SER A 53 -0.20 -2.49 -18.69
C SER A 53 1.24 -2.05 -18.40
N LEU A 54 1.88 -1.42 -19.40
CA LEU A 54 3.26 -0.93 -19.33
C LEU A 54 3.36 0.58 -19.05
N LYS A 55 2.29 1.25 -18.60
CA LYS A 55 2.27 2.72 -18.42
C LYS A 55 3.18 3.18 -17.28
N LYS A 56 2.72 3.10 -16.03
CA LYS A 56 3.40 3.70 -14.86
C LYS A 56 4.47 2.78 -14.25
N TYR A 57 4.31 1.47 -14.38
CA TYR A 57 5.14 0.48 -13.68
C TYR A 57 5.73 -0.57 -14.63
N ARG A 58 6.14 -0.16 -15.84
CA ARG A 58 6.59 -1.04 -16.94
C ARG A 58 7.46 -2.22 -16.49
N ARG A 59 8.59 -1.95 -15.84
CA ARG A 59 9.54 -2.99 -15.41
C ARG A 59 8.91 -3.94 -14.39
N ARG A 60 8.09 -3.42 -13.48
CA ARG A 60 7.41 -4.23 -12.47
C ARG A 60 6.33 -5.11 -13.09
N SER A 61 5.53 -4.58 -14.02
CA SER A 61 4.51 -5.35 -14.74
C SER A 61 5.13 -6.53 -15.48
N VAL A 62 6.24 -6.30 -16.21
CA VAL A 62 6.96 -7.37 -16.93
C VAL A 62 7.55 -8.39 -15.96
N TYR A 63 8.11 -7.95 -14.84
CA TYR A 63 8.65 -8.85 -13.82
C TYR A 63 7.58 -9.76 -13.22
N LEU A 64 6.43 -9.19 -12.83
CA LEU A 64 5.31 -9.97 -12.29
C LEU A 64 4.73 -10.93 -13.32
N TRP A 65 4.61 -10.50 -14.58
CA TRP A 65 4.22 -11.39 -15.68
C TRP A 65 5.21 -12.55 -15.84
N ALA A 66 6.52 -12.28 -15.80
CA ALA A 66 7.53 -13.32 -15.93
C ALA A 66 7.46 -14.34 -14.77
N LEU A 67 7.20 -13.89 -13.54
CA LEU A 67 7.00 -14.79 -12.39
C LEU A 67 5.77 -15.70 -12.60
N GLU A 68 4.65 -15.15 -13.06
CA GLU A 68 3.43 -15.93 -13.31
C GLU A 68 3.61 -16.90 -14.49
N GLU A 69 4.25 -16.46 -15.57
CA GLU A 69 4.52 -17.30 -16.73
C GLU A 69 5.47 -18.46 -16.39
N MET A 70 6.45 -18.21 -15.53
CA MET A 70 7.40 -19.23 -15.09
C MET A 70 6.77 -20.26 -14.17
N LYS A 71 5.79 -19.87 -13.36
CA LYS A 71 4.99 -20.80 -12.55
C LYS A 71 4.30 -21.88 -13.40
N ASN A 72 3.94 -21.56 -14.64
CA ASN A 72 3.32 -22.51 -15.58
C ASN A 72 4.33 -23.44 -16.27
N LYS A 73 5.63 -23.18 -16.15
CA LYS A 73 6.68 -23.90 -16.89
C LYS A 73 7.58 -24.73 -16.00
N VAL A 74 7.81 -24.28 -14.76
CA VAL A 74 8.70 -24.95 -13.81
C VAL A 74 8.07 -25.00 -12.43
N LYS A 75 8.47 -26.01 -11.65
CA LYS A 75 8.08 -26.10 -10.24
C LYS A 75 8.79 -24.99 -9.46
N LEU A 76 8.01 -24.09 -8.90
CA LEU A 76 8.51 -23.01 -8.05
C LEU A 76 8.37 -23.38 -6.57
N ASP A 77 9.35 -22.98 -5.77
CA ASP A 77 9.31 -23.08 -4.32
C ASP A 77 8.47 -21.94 -3.73
N GLU A 78 7.32 -22.29 -3.17
CA GLU A 78 6.38 -21.34 -2.59
C GLU A 78 6.92 -20.58 -1.37
N GLU A 79 7.88 -21.16 -0.65
CA GLU A 79 8.50 -20.57 0.54
C GLU A 79 9.71 -19.68 0.22
N ALA A 80 10.22 -19.75 -1.01
CA ALA A 80 11.37 -18.97 -1.43
C ALA A 80 11.04 -17.46 -1.47
N GLU A 81 12.00 -16.66 -1.00
CA GLU A 81 11.93 -15.21 -1.07
C GLU A 81 12.11 -14.72 -2.51
N VAL A 82 11.32 -13.71 -2.87
CA VAL A 82 11.33 -13.12 -4.21
C VAL A 82 12.10 -11.81 -4.16
N PRO A 83 13.20 -11.68 -4.93
CA PRO A 83 14.00 -10.45 -4.98
C PRO A 83 13.16 -9.22 -5.31
N ASP A 84 13.50 -8.09 -4.70
CA ASP A 84 12.86 -6.78 -4.91
C ASP A 84 11.34 -6.72 -4.63
N ILE A 85 10.76 -7.72 -3.97
CA ILE A 85 9.37 -7.68 -3.47
C ILE A 85 9.40 -7.80 -1.96
N TYR A 86 8.84 -6.81 -1.28
CA TYR A 86 8.84 -6.78 0.19
C TYR A 86 7.48 -7.14 0.76
N PHE A 87 7.47 -7.98 1.79
CA PHE A 87 6.25 -8.29 2.51
C PHE A 87 5.84 -7.12 3.41
N VAL A 88 4.55 -6.88 3.52
CA VAL A 88 4.00 -5.87 4.41
C VAL A 88 3.01 -6.54 5.35
N SER A 89 3.22 -6.39 6.65
CA SER A 89 2.25 -6.78 7.67
C SER A 89 1.61 -5.55 8.31
N VAL A 90 0.33 -5.67 8.63
CA VAL A 90 -0.43 -4.63 9.32
C VAL A 90 -1.11 -5.24 10.54
N ASP A 91 -0.92 -4.63 11.71
CA ASP A 91 -1.61 -5.00 12.94
C ASP A 91 -3.05 -4.44 12.89
N PRO A 92 -4.08 -5.29 12.79
CA PRO A 92 -5.47 -4.84 12.68
C PRO A 92 -6.01 -4.20 13.97
N ASN A 93 -5.38 -4.47 15.11
CA ASN A 93 -5.76 -3.91 16.41
C ASN A 93 -5.25 -2.47 16.57
N LYS A 94 -4.10 -2.16 15.98
CA LYS A 94 -3.55 -0.78 15.96
C LYS A 94 -4.04 0.04 14.78
N CYS A 95 -4.23 -0.58 13.62
CA CYS A 95 -4.62 0.14 12.41
C CYS A 95 -6.07 0.66 12.49
N VAL A 96 -6.22 1.98 12.41
CA VAL A 96 -7.52 2.67 12.44
C VAL A 96 -8.11 2.95 11.05
N LEU A 97 -7.49 2.49 9.97
CA LEU A 97 -7.90 2.76 8.57
C LEU A 97 -7.99 4.26 8.21
N CYS A 98 -7.00 5.06 8.63
CA CYS A 98 -6.95 6.51 8.32
C CYS A 98 -6.49 6.86 6.89
N GLY A 99 -5.99 5.87 6.14
CA GLY A 99 -5.55 6.04 4.75
C GLY A 99 -4.25 6.85 4.54
N VAL A 100 -3.51 7.19 5.60
CA VAL A 100 -2.22 7.91 5.46
C VAL A 100 -1.20 7.09 4.66
N CYS A 101 -1.15 5.77 4.88
CA CYS A 101 -0.27 4.86 4.14
C CYS A 101 -0.56 4.84 2.62
N ILE A 102 -1.83 5.06 2.22
CA ILE A 102 -2.27 5.13 0.82
C ILE A 102 -1.66 6.34 0.14
N ARG A 103 -1.81 7.53 0.76
CA ARG A 103 -1.25 8.77 0.23
C ARG A 103 0.28 8.77 0.21
N ALA A 104 0.92 8.05 1.13
CA ALA A 104 2.38 7.97 1.23
C ALA A 104 3.01 6.99 0.21
N CYS A 105 2.24 6.08 -0.40
CA CYS A 105 2.79 5.02 -1.25
C CYS A 105 2.86 5.42 -2.73
N GLN A 106 4.08 5.60 -3.24
CA GLN A 106 4.32 5.95 -4.65
C GLN A 106 3.91 4.84 -5.63
N MET A 107 3.91 3.59 -5.17
CA MET A 107 3.56 2.40 -5.96
C MET A 107 2.07 2.03 -5.88
N MET A 108 1.26 2.79 -5.12
CA MET A 108 -0.17 2.49 -4.89
C MET A 108 -0.41 1.04 -4.40
N VAL A 109 0.46 0.57 -3.49
CA VAL A 109 0.39 -0.79 -2.92
C VAL A 109 -0.83 -0.95 -2.01
N PRO A 110 -1.01 -0.11 -0.97
CA PRO A 110 -2.24 -0.08 -0.21
C PRO A 110 -3.36 0.63 -0.97
N ASP A 111 -4.57 0.10 -0.86
CA ASP A 111 -5.80 0.70 -1.39
C ASP A 111 -6.94 0.51 -0.37
N LEU A 112 -7.90 1.44 -0.36
CA LEU A 112 -9.08 1.36 0.51
C LEU A 112 -10.32 1.15 -0.35
N LYS A 113 -10.89 -0.04 -0.27
CA LYS A 113 -12.15 -0.36 -0.96
C LYS A 113 -13.32 -0.17 -0.01
N ASN A 114 -14.45 0.29 -0.56
CA ASN A 114 -15.72 0.34 0.15
C ASN A 114 -16.66 -0.68 -0.47
N PHE A 115 -17.21 -1.57 0.36
CA PHE A 115 -18.21 -2.55 -0.04
C PHE A 115 -19.26 -2.65 1.06
N ASN A 116 -20.53 -2.38 0.74
CA ASN A 116 -21.66 -2.46 1.67
C ASN A 116 -21.38 -1.80 3.04
N ASP A 117 -21.01 -0.52 3.03
CA ASP A 117 -20.65 0.26 4.24
C ASP A 117 -19.45 -0.29 5.05
N THR A 118 -18.67 -1.21 4.47
CA THR A 118 -17.45 -1.75 5.07
C THR A 118 -16.24 -1.27 4.28
N LEU A 119 -15.29 -0.67 4.99
CA LEU A 119 -14.00 -0.26 4.46
C LEU A 119 -13.00 -1.39 4.60
N ASN A 120 -12.43 -1.82 3.48
CA ASN A 120 -11.40 -2.86 3.39
C ASN A 120 -10.08 -2.24 2.98
N LEU A 121 -9.07 -2.36 3.84
CA LEU A 121 -7.70 -1.98 3.51
C LEU A 121 -7.02 -3.18 2.85
N GLU A 122 -6.71 -3.06 1.57
CA GLU A 122 -6.07 -4.09 0.77
C GLU A 122 -4.62 -3.70 0.45
N TYR A 123 -3.71 -4.67 0.39
CA TYR A 123 -2.33 -4.50 -0.04
C TYR A 123 -2.05 -5.39 -1.24
N ASN A 124 -1.61 -4.78 -2.35
CA ASN A 124 -1.07 -5.51 -3.49
C ASN A 124 0.43 -5.80 -3.25
N ILE A 125 0.72 -6.85 -2.48
CA ILE A 125 2.09 -7.24 -2.09
C ILE A 125 3.07 -7.32 -3.28
N PRO A 126 2.69 -7.90 -4.44
CA PRO A 126 3.51 -7.88 -5.64
C PRO A 126 4.02 -6.50 -6.08
N MET A 127 3.43 -5.39 -5.65
CA MET A 127 3.87 -4.03 -6.03
C MET A 127 4.80 -3.37 -5.01
N CYS A 128 5.04 -4.00 -3.86
CA CYS A 128 5.81 -3.41 -2.78
C CYS A 128 7.31 -3.45 -3.07
N ILE A 129 7.93 -2.26 -3.12
CA ILE A 129 9.37 -2.06 -3.32
C ILE A 129 10.14 -1.79 -2.02
N GLY A 130 9.48 -1.91 -0.85
CA GLY A 130 10.17 -1.76 0.44
C GLY A 130 10.60 -0.33 0.80
N SER A 131 9.98 0.73 0.25
CA SER A 131 10.37 2.13 0.56
C SER A 131 10.11 2.58 2.01
N GLN A 132 9.32 1.78 2.75
CA GLN A 132 8.91 2.00 4.14
C GLN A 132 8.25 3.36 4.43
N ARG A 133 7.77 4.08 3.39
CA ARG A 133 7.03 5.34 3.57
C ARG A 133 5.74 5.11 4.37
N CYS A 134 5.06 3.98 4.17
CA CYS A 134 3.87 3.62 4.94
C CYS A 134 4.19 3.41 6.43
N VAL A 135 5.33 2.78 6.75
CA VAL A 135 5.81 2.56 8.13
C VAL A 135 6.05 3.90 8.81
N ARG A 136 6.88 4.76 8.20
CA ARG A 136 7.27 6.07 8.77
C ARG A 136 6.10 7.03 8.98
N ASN A 137 5.04 6.94 8.18
CA ASN A 137 3.90 7.84 8.26
C ASN A 137 2.70 7.26 9.01
N CYS A 138 2.78 6.04 9.56
CA CYS A 138 1.66 5.46 10.28
C CYS A 138 1.59 6.04 11.71
N PRO A 139 0.57 6.86 12.05
CA PRO A 139 0.50 7.46 13.38
C PRO A 139 0.29 6.43 14.50
N GLU A 140 -0.29 5.28 14.17
CA GLU A 140 -0.56 4.19 15.12
C GLU A 140 0.56 3.15 15.18
N ASN A 141 1.65 3.32 14.43
CA ASN A 141 2.75 2.35 14.32
C ASN A 141 2.26 0.91 14.01
N ALA A 142 1.27 0.81 13.11
CA ALA A 142 0.57 -0.44 12.82
C ALA A 142 1.16 -1.24 11.66
N ILE A 143 2.19 -0.74 10.96
CA ILE A 143 2.69 -1.32 9.70
C ILE A 143 4.15 -1.74 9.87
N LYS A 144 4.52 -2.93 9.38
CA LYS A 144 5.91 -3.43 9.35
C LYS A 144 6.31 -3.92 7.96
N VAL A 145 7.58 -3.70 7.61
CA VAL A 145 8.24 -4.15 6.38
C VAL A 145 9.67 -4.54 6.75
N ASP A 146 9.92 -5.82 6.97
CA ASP A 146 11.16 -6.35 7.55
C ASP A 146 11.80 -7.48 6.75
N ARG A 147 11.12 -8.01 5.73
CA ARG A 147 11.62 -9.11 4.89
C ARG A 147 11.10 -9.04 3.46
N LEU A 148 11.72 -9.84 2.60
CA LEU A 148 11.20 -10.11 1.26
C LEU A 148 9.91 -10.93 1.35
N ALA A 149 9.06 -10.75 0.34
CA ALA A 149 7.85 -11.56 0.17
C ALA A 149 8.24 -12.94 -0.33
N LYS A 150 7.57 -13.95 0.21
CA LYS A 150 7.64 -15.32 -0.31
C LYS A 150 6.80 -15.43 -1.57
N PHE A 151 7.11 -16.41 -2.42
CA PHE A 151 6.36 -16.60 -3.67
C PHE A 151 4.85 -16.78 -3.44
N LYS A 152 4.44 -17.54 -2.42
CA LYS A 152 3.02 -17.72 -2.04
C LYS A 152 2.29 -16.45 -1.57
N GLU A 153 3.05 -15.41 -1.21
CA GLU A 153 2.54 -14.14 -0.69
C GLU A 153 2.32 -13.11 -1.81
N LEU A 154 2.68 -13.44 -3.05
CA LEU A 154 2.54 -12.57 -4.21
C LEU A 154 1.08 -12.47 -4.69
N LYS A 155 0.24 -11.89 -3.84
CA LYS A 155 -1.17 -11.65 -4.13
C LYS A 155 -1.65 -10.37 -3.44
N LYS A 156 -2.85 -9.94 -3.83
CA LYS A 156 -3.56 -8.91 -3.08
C LYS A 156 -4.16 -9.53 -1.82
N VAL A 157 -4.02 -8.86 -0.68
CA VAL A 157 -4.54 -9.32 0.62
C VAL A 157 -5.29 -8.20 1.34
N THR A 158 -6.43 -8.52 1.94
CA THR A 158 -7.11 -7.62 2.88
C THR A 158 -6.43 -7.72 4.24
N VAL A 159 -5.91 -6.60 4.74
CA VAL A 159 -5.11 -6.58 5.98
C VAL A 159 -5.89 -6.01 7.17
N ASN A 160 -6.96 -5.26 6.92
CA ASN A 160 -7.84 -4.75 7.97
C ASN A 160 -9.19 -4.35 7.36
N GLN A 161 -10.24 -4.39 8.18
CA GLN A 161 -11.59 -3.99 7.80
C GLN A 161 -12.28 -3.27 8.95
N ALA A 162 -13.17 -2.34 8.62
CA ALA A 162 -14.00 -1.64 9.61
C ALA A 162 -15.26 -1.06 8.97
N VAL A 163 -16.32 -0.95 9.77
CA VAL A 163 -17.56 -0.26 9.37
C VAL A 163 -17.29 1.22 9.11
N GLN A 164 -17.94 1.73 8.08
CA GLN A 164 -17.92 3.13 7.72
C GLN A 164 -18.80 3.94 8.67
N ALA A 165 -18.22 4.95 9.31
CA ALA A 165 -18.96 5.95 10.06
C ALA A 165 -19.73 6.85 9.08
N LYS A 166 -20.98 7.17 9.44
CA LYS A 166 -21.86 8.07 8.70
C LYS A 166 -22.16 9.31 9.53
N CYS A 167 -22.38 10.44 8.85
CA CYS A 167 -22.80 11.67 9.48
C CYS A 167 -24.20 11.50 10.09
N LYS A 168 -24.39 11.84 11.37
CA LYS A 168 -25.69 11.71 12.03
C LYS A 168 -26.82 12.56 11.41
N TYR A 169 -26.48 13.67 10.76
CA TYR A 169 -27.47 14.60 10.19
C TYR A 169 -27.84 14.30 8.74
N CYS A 170 -26.86 13.95 7.91
CA CYS A 170 -27.07 13.80 6.47
C CYS A 170 -26.75 12.41 5.92
N GLY A 171 -26.30 11.48 6.76
CA GLY A 171 -25.95 10.11 6.35
C GLY A 171 -24.68 10.00 5.49
N LYS A 172 -24.04 11.11 5.09
CA LYS A 172 -22.81 11.08 4.28
C LYS A 172 -21.70 10.29 4.96
N PRO A 173 -20.91 9.50 4.21
CA PRO A 173 -19.79 8.76 4.76
C PRO A 173 -18.69 9.70 5.29
N LEU A 174 -18.15 9.40 6.47
CA LEU A 174 -17.08 10.17 7.12
C LEU A 174 -15.72 9.49 7.01
N GLY A 175 -15.68 8.16 7.06
CA GLY A 175 -14.45 7.37 7.14
C GLY A 175 -14.66 6.13 8.00
N SER A 176 -13.58 5.55 8.52
CA SER A 176 -13.68 4.40 9.42
C SER A 176 -14.18 4.80 10.81
N TYR A 177 -15.05 3.97 11.38
CA TYR A 177 -15.47 4.10 12.78
C TYR A 177 -14.28 4.03 13.77
N LYS A 178 -13.20 3.32 13.42
CA LYS A 178 -11.98 3.28 14.23
C LYS A 178 -11.31 4.66 14.34
N VAL A 179 -11.28 5.44 13.24
CA VAL A 179 -10.76 6.82 13.27
C VAL A 179 -11.62 7.70 14.17
N LYS A 180 -12.95 7.64 14.03
CA LYS A 180 -13.88 8.40 14.89
C LYS A 180 -13.59 8.13 16.36
N SER A 181 -13.58 6.85 16.74
CA SER A 181 -13.37 6.43 18.13
C SER A 181 -12.01 6.88 18.67
N LYS A 182 -10.96 6.81 17.84
CA LYS A 182 -9.63 7.30 18.24
C LYS A 182 -9.63 8.81 18.50
N VAL A 183 -10.26 9.59 17.60
CA VAL A 183 -10.34 11.06 17.75
C VAL A 183 -11.15 11.44 18.98
N ASP A 184 -12.26 10.74 19.26
CA ASP A 184 -13.04 10.93 20.49
C ASP A 184 -12.18 10.76 21.74
N THR A 185 -11.44 9.66 21.84
CA THR A 185 -10.57 9.40 22.98
C THR A 185 -9.49 10.47 23.13
N LEU A 186 -8.88 10.92 22.02
CA LEU A 186 -7.88 11.99 22.05
C LEU A 186 -8.45 13.32 22.55
N LEU A 187 -9.64 13.70 22.08
CA LEU A 187 -10.29 14.95 22.49
C LEU A 187 -10.69 14.93 23.96
N ILE A 188 -11.23 13.80 24.44
CA ILE A 188 -11.56 13.62 25.87
C ILE A 188 -10.29 13.72 26.72
N GLY A 189 -9.21 13.07 26.30
CA GLY A 189 -7.91 13.15 26.99
C GLY A 189 -7.31 14.55 27.04
N MET A 190 -7.64 15.41 26.06
CA MET A 190 -7.25 16.82 26.02
C MET A 190 -8.18 17.75 26.83
N GLY A 191 -9.16 17.21 27.55
CA GLY A 191 -10.10 17.99 28.36
C GLY A 191 -11.31 18.54 27.60
N PHE A 192 -11.48 18.17 26.33
CA PHE A 192 -12.66 18.57 25.54
C PHE A 192 -13.83 17.60 25.76
N SER A 193 -14.36 17.55 26.99
CA SER A 193 -15.52 16.73 27.32
C SER A 193 -16.76 17.15 26.51
N GLY A 194 -17.51 16.17 26.00
CA GLY A 194 -18.73 16.43 25.20
C GLY A 194 -18.47 16.77 23.73
N THR A 195 -17.26 16.58 23.22
CA THR A 195 -16.94 16.78 21.79
C THR A 195 -17.24 15.58 20.89
N ALA A 196 -17.63 14.45 21.46
CA ALA A 196 -18.06 13.25 20.71
C ALA A 196 -19.22 13.55 19.73
N GLN A 197 -20.04 14.54 20.05
CA GLN A 197 -21.11 15.04 19.17
C GLN A 197 -20.62 15.76 17.91
N TYR A 198 -19.32 16.02 17.77
CA TYR A 198 -18.72 16.63 16.59
C TYR A 198 -17.92 15.62 15.76
N THR A 199 -17.52 14.47 16.28
CA THR A 199 -16.75 13.48 15.50
C THR A 199 -17.64 12.62 14.60
N ASP A 200 -18.94 12.59 14.87
CA ASP A 200 -19.98 11.93 14.05
C ASP A 200 -20.67 12.89 13.05
N VAL A 201 -20.08 14.06 12.78
CA VAL A 201 -20.64 15.07 11.88
C VAL A 201 -19.67 15.43 10.76
N CYS A 202 -20.18 15.49 9.52
CA CYS A 202 -19.39 15.90 8.35
C CYS A 202 -19.07 17.40 8.39
N ASN A 203 -18.05 17.82 7.65
CA ASN A 203 -17.62 19.22 7.61
C ASN A 203 -18.76 20.17 7.21
N GLU A 204 -19.57 19.80 6.23
CA GLU A 204 -20.71 20.61 5.77
C GLU A 204 -21.76 20.79 6.88
N CYS A 205 -22.15 19.71 7.56
CA CYS A 205 -23.14 19.79 8.64
C CYS A 205 -22.58 20.54 9.86
N LYS A 206 -21.28 20.41 10.15
CA LYS A 206 -20.61 21.22 11.19
C LYS A 206 -20.73 22.71 10.88
N GLN A 207 -20.44 23.11 9.64
CA GLN A 207 -20.56 24.51 9.23
C GLN A 207 -21.99 25.03 9.37
N LYS A 208 -22.99 24.25 8.96
CA LYS A 208 -24.41 24.63 9.12
C LYS A 208 -24.79 24.86 10.59
N GLU A 209 -24.41 23.95 11.48
CA GLU A 209 -24.70 24.07 12.91
C GLU A 209 -23.97 25.27 13.55
N LEU A 210 -22.71 25.51 13.18
CA LEU A 210 -21.95 26.66 13.67
C LEU A 210 -22.56 27.98 13.19
N THR A 211 -22.91 28.08 11.90
CA THR A 211 -23.57 29.26 11.34
C THR A 211 -24.91 29.53 12.00
N LYS A 212 -25.72 28.48 12.26
CA LYS A 212 -26.98 28.60 12.99
C LYS A 212 -26.77 29.20 14.38
N LYS A 213 -25.83 28.65 15.16
CA LYS A 213 -25.48 29.18 16.51
C LYS A 213 -25.01 30.63 16.46
N TRP A 214 -24.22 31.00 15.47
CA TRP A 214 -23.76 32.38 15.28
C TRP A 214 -24.92 33.33 15.00
N ILE A 215 -25.84 32.96 14.10
CA ILE A 215 -27.02 33.76 13.78
C ILE A 215 -27.92 33.89 15.02
N GLU A 216 -28.19 32.80 15.74
CA GLU A 216 -28.99 32.81 16.97
C GLU A 216 -28.36 33.72 18.04
N SER A 217 -27.04 33.63 18.26
CA SER A 217 -26.31 34.50 19.18
C SER A 217 -26.39 35.97 18.78
N PHE A 218 -26.26 36.27 17.48
CA PHE A 218 -26.36 37.63 16.95
C PHE A 218 -27.78 38.20 17.13
N LEU A 219 -28.81 37.41 16.82
CA LEU A 219 -30.21 37.80 16.98
C LEU A 219 -30.58 38.00 18.46
N ASN A 220 -30.09 37.14 19.36
CA ASN A 220 -30.34 37.26 20.80
C ASN A 220 -29.60 38.46 21.40
N SER A 221 -28.39 38.78 20.93
CA SER A 221 -27.66 39.98 21.36
C SER A 221 -28.39 41.28 20.98
N LYS A 222 -29.11 41.30 19.84
CA LYS A 222 -29.96 42.44 19.45
C LYS A 222 -31.24 42.57 20.28
N LYS A 223 -31.76 41.48 20.84
CA LYS A 223 -32.97 41.49 21.68
C LYS A 223 -32.72 41.96 23.12
N GLY A 224 -31.48 41.88 23.62
CA GLY A 224 -31.10 42.38 24.95
C GLY A 224 -30.65 43.85 24.98
N GLY A 225 -30.66 44.53 23.84
CA GLY A 225 -30.26 45.92 23.68
C GLY A 225 -31.44 46.82 23.25
N LYS A 226 -32.57 46.73 23.96
CA LYS A 226 -33.63 47.74 24.10
C LYS A 226 -34.71 47.23 25.05
#